data_AF-A0A2H6AEA6-F1
#
_entry.id   AF-A0A2H6AEA6-F1
#
_cell.length_a   1.000
_cell.length_b   1.000
_cell.length_c   1.000
_cell.angle_alpha   90.00
_cell.angle_beta   90.00
_cell.angle_gamma   90.00
#
_symmetry.space_group_name_H-M   'P 1'
#
loop_
_entity.id
_entity.type
_entity.pdbx_description
1 polymer ?
#
loop_
_entity_poly.entity_id
_entity_poly.type
_entity_poly.pdbx_seq_one_letter_code
_entity_poly.pdbx_strand_id
1 'polypeptide(L)'
;MRSQRTLLRVEALEARTTPNVGGLPGGTGNVQAYLSGGNLYIIGDAGNNSLALWNVTPNAIRIQGSGTTINGSSTAQVFALGAGKSVFIDLRDGNDTIVLGDNTVDSNTRSLSILGNLRIDLGDGDNTVGLENLFVKGTTTIRAGAGADTVDIDTTLGQPTFLKGNVTATLGDGTNAVTGSTFGVGGNVSITTGADPDTIQLTNATIAKNLLIAANDGNNLITITDSDVDGNITRISTGDDDDTITLDSSDFKRLFILAGDGNDGVDVGVAGGGVTAVSLNVTTGAGDDVVGITDSDFTLASSVSTGDGDDQVTVSGSDFLGGLTADGGAETTNDTFNGLDPTFGNTGLFTVVNFEIVT
;
A
#
# COMPACT_ATOMS: atom_id res chain seq x y z
N MET A 1 -30.05 51.43 15.19
CA MET A 1 -29.46 51.13 13.87
C MET A 1 -28.58 49.89 14.01
N ARG A 2 -28.88 48.88 13.19
CA ARG A 2 -28.12 47.69 12.77
C ARG A 2 -27.29 46.88 13.79
N SER A 3 -27.85 45.71 14.09
CA SER A 3 -27.21 44.46 14.52
C SER A 3 -26.02 44.11 13.63
N GLN A 4 -24.83 43.93 14.21
CA GLN A 4 -23.73 43.21 13.59
C GLN A 4 -23.98 41.72 13.81
N ARG A 5 -24.38 41.03 12.74
CA ARG A 5 -24.40 39.58 12.70
C ARG A 5 -22.99 39.12 12.35
N THR A 6 -22.35 38.39 13.26
CA THR A 6 -21.17 37.59 12.96
C THR A 6 -21.58 36.58 11.90
N LEU A 7 -21.05 36.73 10.69
CA LEU A 7 -21.22 35.73 9.63
C LEU A 7 -20.43 34.49 10.06
N LEU A 8 -21.11 33.35 10.20
CA LEU A 8 -20.43 32.05 10.22
C LEU A 8 -19.70 31.94 8.88
N ARG A 9 -18.36 31.94 8.93
CA ARG A 9 -17.55 31.56 7.78
C ARG A 9 -17.64 30.03 7.72
N VAL A 10 -18.46 29.53 6.80
CA VAL A 10 -18.36 28.13 6.39
C VAL A 10 -17.06 28.07 5.61
N GLU A 11 -16.02 27.55 6.24
CA GLU A 11 -14.85 27.09 5.49
C GLU A 11 -15.35 26.03 4.52
N ALA A 12 -14.96 26.17 3.25
CA ALA A 12 -15.22 25.11 2.30
C ALA A 12 -14.62 23.84 2.90
N LEU A 13 -15.43 22.80 3.07
CA LEU A 13 -14.91 21.44 3.15
C LEU A 13 -13.89 21.34 2.03
N GLU A 14 -12.61 21.21 2.37
CA GLU A 14 -11.63 20.79 1.39
C GLU A 14 -12.21 19.54 0.73
N ALA A 15 -12.16 19.48 -0.60
CA ALA A 15 -12.46 18.25 -1.28
C ALA A 15 -11.53 17.21 -0.65
N ARG A 16 -12.09 16.24 0.09
CA ARG A 16 -11.34 15.05 0.43
C ARG A 16 -10.94 14.46 -0.92
N THR A 17 -9.68 14.66 -1.30
CA THR A 17 -8.98 13.78 -2.21
C THR A 17 -8.80 12.47 -1.45
N THR A 18 -9.89 11.74 -1.22
CA THR A 18 -9.77 10.29 -1.25
C THR A 18 -9.50 9.99 -2.71
N PRO A 19 -8.39 9.34 -3.07
CA PRO A 19 -8.36 8.58 -4.30
C PRO A 19 -9.53 7.61 -4.18
N ASN A 20 -10.66 7.98 -4.76
CA ASN A 20 -11.44 7.04 -5.51
C ASN A 20 -10.77 7.09 -6.89
N VAL A 21 -10.72 5.97 -7.61
CA VAL A 21 -10.17 5.93 -8.99
C VAL A 21 -10.89 6.86 -9.99
N GLY A 22 -11.81 7.71 -9.51
CA GLY A 22 -12.50 8.74 -10.24
C GLY A 22 -13.71 8.18 -10.97
N GLY A 23 -14.39 9.05 -11.71
CA GLY A 23 -15.39 8.57 -12.66
C GLY A 23 -14.73 7.64 -13.67
N LEU A 24 -15.31 6.45 -13.88
CA LEU A 24 -14.79 5.47 -14.84
C LEU A 24 -14.51 6.09 -16.22
N PRO A 25 -13.27 6.02 -16.74
CA PRO A 25 -12.97 6.51 -18.09
C PRO A 25 -13.76 5.70 -19.13
N GLY A 26 -13.93 6.25 -20.33
CA GLY A 26 -14.60 5.53 -21.42
C GLY A 26 -13.69 4.44 -22.00
N GLY A 27 -14.04 3.17 -21.79
CA GLY A 27 -13.47 2.06 -22.53
C GLY A 27 -14.07 1.97 -23.94
N THR A 28 -13.34 1.34 -24.87
CA THR A 28 -13.83 1.07 -26.24
C THR A 28 -13.90 -0.42 -26.56
N GLY A 29 -13.42 -1.26 -25.65
CA GLY A 29 -13.39 -2.71 -25.79
C GLY A 29 -14.70 -3.44 -25.47
N ASN A 30 -14.60 -4.75 -25.49
CA ASN A 30 -15.65 -5.69 -25.12
C ASN A 30 -15.08 -6.76 -24.18
N VAL A 31 -15.83 -7.07 -23.13
CA VAL A 31 -15.55 -8.23 -22.29
C VAL A 31 -16.55 -9.36 -22.52
N GLN A 32 -16.06 -10.59 -22.53
CA GLN A 32 -16.88 -11.79 -22.41
C GLN A 32 -17.08 -12.12 -20.92
N ALA A 33 -18.32 -12.14 -20.46
CA ALA A 33 -18.67 -12.48 -19.09
C ALA A 33 -19.58 -13.71 -19.03
N TYR A 34 -19.19 -14.73 -18.27
CA TYR A 34 -19.95 -15.97 -18.15
C TYR A 34 -19.72 -16.70 -16.83
N LEU A 35 -20.66 -17.60 -16.50
CA LEU A 35 -20.55 -18.47 -15.33
C LEU A 35 -20.04 -19.85 -15.75
N SER A 36 -19.06 -20.38 -15.02
CA SER A 36 -18.62 -21.78 -15.17
C SER A 36 -18.28 -22.38 -13.81
N GLY A 37 -18.83 -23.56 -13.50
CA GLY A 37 -18.69 -24.19 -12.18
C GLY A 37 -19.24 -23.34 -11.01
N GLY A 38 -20.08 -22.34 -11.31
CA GLY A 38 -20.60 -21.34 -10.38
C GLY A 38 -19.70 -20.11 -10.17
N ASN A 39 -18.48 -20.10 -10.70
CA ASN A 39 -17.58 -18.94 -10.67
C ASN A 39 -17.91 -17.99 -11.83
N LEU A 40 -17.69 -16.70 -11.63
CA LEU A 40 -17.79 -15.68 -12.66
C LEU A 40 -16.43 -15.50 -13.33
N TYR A 41 -16.42 -15.54 -14.66
CA TYR A 41 -15.27 -15.22 -15.50
C TYR A 41 -15.59 -13.98 -16.33
N ILE A 42 -14.66 -13.03 -16.38
CA ILE A 42 -14.70 -11.83 -17.20
C ILE A 42 -13.39 -11.81 -18.00
N ILE A 43 -13.49 -11.84 -19.32
CA ILE A 43 -12.34 -11.94 -20.22
C ILE A 43 -12.39 -10.78 -21.21
N GLY A 44 -11.38 -9.91 -21.20
CA GLY A 44 -11.24 -8.77 -22.11
C GLY A 44 -10.82 -9.14 -23.52
N ASP A 45 -10.77 -8.14 -24.38
CA ASP A 45 -10.42 -8.23 -25.80
C ASP A 45 -9.04 -7.62 -26.15
N ALA A 46 -8.22 -7.31 -25.13
CA ALA A 46 -6.94 -6.62 -25.26
C ALA A 46 -7.02 -5.15 -25.72
N GLY A 47 -8.22 -4.55 -25.74
CA GLY A 47 -8.40 -3.11 -25.84
C GLY A 47 -8.88 -2.53 -24.52
N ASN A 48 -8.85 -1.21 -24.37
CA ASN A 48 -9.21 -0.54 -23.11
C ASN A 48 -10.65 -0.90 -22.66
N ASN A 49 -10.75 -1.52 -21.48
CA ASN A 49 -11.99 -1.87 -20.81
C ASN A 49 -12.18 -1.04 -19.54
N SER A 50 -13.38 -0.54 -19.33
CA SER A 50 -13.74 0.21 -18.12
C SER A 50 -15.02 -0.35 -17.51
N LEU A 51 -14.88 -0.94 -16.32
CA LEU A 51 -15.90 -1.78 -15.68
C LEU A 51 -16.16 -1.34 -14.24
N ALA A 52 -17.42 -1.43 -13.81
CA ALA A 52 -17.79 -1.44 -12.40
C ALA A 52 -18.62 -2.67 -12.04
N LEU A 53 -18.31 -3.27 -10.89
CA LEU A 53 -18.92 -4.49 -10.38
C LEU A 53 -19.47 -4.27 -8.96
N TRP A 54 -20.73 -4.64 -8.71
CA TRP A 54 -21.31 -4.60 -7.35
C TRP A 54 -22.39 -5.65 -7.15
N ASN A 55 -22.73 -5.97 -5.91
CA ASN A 55 -23.85 -6.88 -5.63
C ASN A 55 -25.20 -6.24 -5.96
N VAL A 56 -26.07 -6.99 -6.63
CA VAL A 56 -27.53 -6.75 -6.66
C VAL A 56 -28.21 -7.48 -5.51
N THR A 57 -27.71 -8.69 -5.22
CA THR A 57 -28.05 -9.51 -4.05
C THR A 57 -26.75 -10.17 -3.58
N PRO A 58 -26.69 -10.76 -2.37
CA PRO A 58 -25.44 -11.38 -1.87
C PRO A 58 -24.79 -12.40 -2.82
N ASN A 59 -25.56 -13.04 -3.71
CA ASN A 59 -25.05 -14.00 -4.70
C ASN A 59 -25.29 -13.56 -6.14
N ALA A 60 -25.54 -12.28 -6.41
CA ALA A 60 -25.67 -11.78 -7.77
C ALA A 60 -24.83 -10.53 -7.96
N ILE A 61 -23.92 -10.55 -8.92
CA ILE A 61 -23.04 -9.44 -9.26
C ILE A 61 -23.58 -8.79 -10.53
N ARG A 62 -23.72 -7.46 -10.51
CA ARG A 62 -23.93 -6.65 -11.70
C ARG A 62 -22.59 -6.18 -12.24
N ILE A 63 -22.41 -6.31 -13.55
CA ILE A 63 -21.29 -5.75 -14.30
C ILE A 63 -21.84 -4.63 -15.17
N GLN A 64 -21.27 -3.45 -15.07
CA GLN A 64 -21.56 -2.32 -15.93
C GLN A 64 -20.29 -1.84 -16.61
N GLY A 65 -20.36 -1.60 -17.91
CA GLY A 65 -19.29 -1.00 -18.67
C GLY A 65 -19.51 0.50 -18.82
N SER A 66 -18.41 1.27 -18.74
CA SER A 66 -18.36 2.67 -19.17
C SER A 66 -17.74 2.70 -20.57
N GLY A 67 -18.57 2.76 -21.61
CA GLY A 67 -18.12 2.61 -23.01
C GLY A 67 -17.77 1.16 -23.41
N THR A 68 -17.29 0.34 -22.48
CA THR A 68 -17.08 -1.11 -22.67
C THR A 68 -18.40 -1.86 -22.81
N THR A 69 -18.44 -2.80 -23.74
CA THR A 69 -19.58 -3.72 -23.89
C THR A 69 -19.35 -5.03 -23.13
N ILE A 70 -20.42 -5.61 -22.60
CA ILE A 70 -20.41 -6.92 -21.94
C ILE A 70 -21.14 -7.89 -22.86
N ASN A 71 -20.47 -8.94 -23.33
CA ASN A 71 -21.01 -9.90 -24.30
C ASN A 71 -21.65 -9.19 -25.52
N GLY A 72 -21.02 -8.12 -26.02
CA GLY A 72 -21.50 -7.30 -27.13
C GLY A 72 -22.66 -6.35 -26.80
N SER A 73 -23.10 -6.27 -25.54
CA SER A 73 -24.16 -5.38 -25.09
C SER A 73 -23.61 -4.19 -24.31
N SER A 74 -24.09 -2.98 -24.61
CA SER A 74 -23.82 -1.77 -23.81
C SER A 74 -24.66 -1.69 -22.53
N THR A 75 -25.62 -2.59 -22.34
CA THR A 75 -26.41 -2.65 -21.11
C THR A 75 -25.71 -3.47 -20.05
N ALA A 76 -25.70 -2.99 -18.81
CA ALA A 76 -25.21 -3.74 -17.67
C ALA A 76 -25.88 -5.12 -17.55
N GLN A 77 -25.10 -6.14 -17.17
CA GLN A 77 -25.56 -7.52 -17.05
C GLN A 77 -25.44 -8.00 -15.61
N VAL A 78 -26.29 -8.96 -15.22
CA VAL A 78 -26.31 -9.51 -13.85
C VAL A 78 -26.06 -11.01 -13.91
N PHE A 79 -25.12 -11.49 -13.09
CA PHE A 79 -24.72 -12.88 -13.00
C PHE A 79 -25.00 -13.41 -11.60
N ALA A 80 -25.81 -14.46 -11.51
CA ALA A 80 -26.09 -15.15 -10.25
C ALA A 80 -24.98 -16.18 -9.96
N LEU A 81 -24.08 -15.84 -9.04
CA LEU A 81 -23.00 -16.72 -8.60
C LEU A 81 -23.56 -17.87 -7.76
N GLY A 82 -22.88 -19.01 -7.81
CA GLY A 82 -23.11 -20.04 -6.81
C GLY A 82 -22.65 -19.57 -5.42
N ALA A 83 -23.21 -20.14 -4.36
CA ALA A 83 -22.74 -19.87 -3.01
C ALA A 83 -21.24 -20.22 -2.87
N GLY A 84 -20.45 -19.32 -2.31
CA GLY A 84 -19.02 -19.56 -2.06
C GLY A 84 -18.11 -19.46 -3.28
N LYS A 85 -18.56 -18.82 -4.37
CA LYS A 85 -17.84 -18.85 -5.66
C LYS A 85 -16.93 -17.65 -5.87
N SER A 86 -15.99 -17.84 -6.78
CA SER A 86 -14.90 -16.92 -7.09
C SER A 86 -15.23 -16.03 -8.28
N VAL A 87 -14.50 -14.92 -8.39
CA VAL A 87 -14.52 -14.02 -9.55
C VAL A 87 -13.11 -14.01 -10.14
N PHE A 88 -13.04 -14.29 -11.45
CA PHE A 88 -11.80 -14.27 -12.23
C PHE A 88 -11.95 -13.25 -13.36
N ILE A 89 -11.01 -12.33 -13.43
CA ILE A 89 -10.99 -11.23 -14.38
C ILE A 89 -9.64 -11.28 -15.08
N ASP A 90 -9.65 -11.33 -16.41
CA ASP A 90 -8.47 -11.34 -17.27
C ASP A 90 -8.75 -10.38 -18.42
N LEU A 91 -8.27 -9.15 -18.33
CA LEU A 91 -8.55 -8.11 -19.32
C LEU A 91 -7.59 -8.13 -20.51
N ARG A 92 -6.49 -8.90 -20.38
CA ARG A 92 -5.35 -8.94 -21.32
C ARG A 92 -4.70 -7.57 -21.40
N ASP A 93 -4.29 -7.10 -22.56
CA ASP A 93 -3.61 -5.80 -22.68
C ASP A 93 -4.61 -4.63 -22.76
N GLY A 94 -4.08 -3.41 -22.76
CA GLY A 94 -4.84 -2.18 -22.89
C GLY A 94 -4.85 -1.39 -21.58
N ASN A 95 -5.33 -0.15 -21.64
CA ASN A 95 -5.44 0.68 -20.46
C ASN A 95 -6.79 0.40 -19.81
N ASP A 96 -6.82 -0.54 -18.86
CA ASP A 96 -8.05 -1.01 -18.24
C ASP A 96 -8.35 -0.29 -16.92
N THR A 97 -9.64 -0.13 -16.63
CA THR A 97 -10.11 0.37 -15.34
C THR A 97 -11.18 -0.56 -14.81
N ILE A 98 -11.02 -1.02 -13.57
CA ILE A 98 -12.04 -1.80 -12.89
C ILE A 98 -12.28 -1.30 -11.48
N VAL A 99 -13.55 -1.10 -11.13
CA VAL A 99 -13.98 -0.80 -9.78
C VAL A 99 -14.84 -1.94 -9.24
N LEU A 100 -14.46 -2.47 -8.10
CA LEU A 100 -15.13 -3.54 -7.40
C LEU A 100 -15.74 -3.01 -6.10
N GLY A 101 -17.07 -2.93 -6.09
CA GLY A 101 -17.88 -2.42 -5.00
C GLY A 101 -18.46 -1.05 -5.33
N ASP A 102 -18.25 -0.07 -4.47
CA ASP A 102 -18.79 1.28 -4.71
C ASP A 102 -17.93 2.03 -5.71
N ASN A 103 -18.55 2.93 -6.45
CA ASN A 103 -17.86 3.93 -7.25
C ASN A 103 -18.59 5.24 -6.92
N THR A 104 -17.89 6.16 -6.26
CA THR A 104 -18.39 7.34 -5.52
C THR A 104 -19.30 8.34 -6.26
N VAL A 105 -19.85 8.00 -7.43
CA VAL A 105 -20.79 8.81 -8.20
C VAL A 105 -22.25 8.65 -7.74
N ASP A 106 -22.59 7.66 -6.90
CA ASP A 106 -23.98 7.40 -6.49
C ASP A 106 -24.15 7.36 -4.96
N SER A 107 -25.25 7.93 -4.48
CA SER A 107 -25.68 7.88 -3.06
C SER A 107 -26.08 6.49 -2.57
N ASN A 108 -26.05 5.49 -3.45
CA ASN A 108 -26.40 4.12 -3.16
C ASN A 108 -25.15 3.38 -2.67
N THR A 109 -25.12 3.01 -1.39
CA THR A 109 -24.11 2.13 -0.82
C THR A 109 -24.02 0.82 -1.59
N ARG A 110 -23.00 0.68 -2.44
CA ARG A 110 -22.75 -0.53 -3.22
C ARG A 110 -21.61 -1.29 -2.56
N SER A 111 -21.91 -2.42 -1.95
CA SER A 111 -20.89 -3.36 -1.50
C SER A 111 -20.72 -4.49 -2.51
N LEU A 112 -19.52 -5.06 -2.55
CA LEU A 112 -19.26 -6.30 -3.25
C LEU A 112 -18.80 -7.37 -2.24
N SER A 113 -19.38 -8.56 -2.29
CA SER A 113 -19.05 -9.71 -1.46
C SER A 113 -18.75 -10.89 -2.37
N ILE A 114 -17.50 -11.33 -2.32
CA ILE A 114 -16.98 -12.49 -3.05
C ILE A 114 -16.61 -13.54 -2.02
N LEU A 115 -17.41 -14.61 -1.95
CA LEU A 115 -17.23 -15.66 -0.94
C LEU A 115 -16.16 -16.69 -1.31
N GLY A 116 -15.68 -16.67 -2.55
CA GLY A 116 -14.50 -17.39 -3.03
C GLY A 116 -13.28 -16.48 -3.15
N ASN A 117 -12.44 -16.75 -4.15
CA ASN A 117 -11.26 -15.93 -4.46
C ASN A 117 -11.64 -14.80 -5.43
N LEU A 118 -10.89 -13.71 -5.37
CA LEU A 118 -10.86 -12.66 -6.38
C LEU A 118 -9.51 -12.70 -7.08
N ARG A 119 -9.52 -12.77 -8.40
CA ARG A 119 -8.32 -12.66 -9.22
C ARG A 119 -8.56 -11.69 -10.37
N ILE A 120 -7.63 -10.76 -10.54
CA ILE A 120 -7.63 -9.74 -11.58
C ILE A 120 -6.27 -9.80 -12.27
N ASP A 121 -6.26 -10.09 -13.56
CA ASP A 121 -5.11 -10.04 -14.45
C ASP A 121 -5.38 -8.94 -15.49
N LEU A 122 -4.49 -7.96 -15.58
CA LEU A 122 -4.68 -6.72 -16.36
C LEU A 122 -3.73 -6.58 -17.57
N GLY A 123 -2.84 -7.56 -17.78
CA GLY A 123 -1.84 -7.54 -18.86
C GLY A 123 -1.03 -6.24 -18.92
N ASP A 124 -0.51 -5.91 -20.11
CA ASP A 124 0.24 -4.66 -20.33
C ASP A 124 -0.70 -3.47 -20.58
N GLY A 125 -0.25 -2.26 -20.27
CA GLY A 125 -1.00 -1.01 -20.40
C GLY A 125 -1.10 -0.27 -19.07
N ASP A 126 -1.62 0.96 -19.09
CA ASP A 126 -1.80 1.73 -17.86
C ASP A 126 -3.14 1.34 -17.21
N ASN A 127 -3.09 0.52 -16.15
CA ASN A 127 -4.30 -0.03 -15.55
C ASN A 127 -4.67 0.61 -14.21
N THR A 128 -5.93 0.45 -13.84
CA THR A 128 -6.44 0.95 -12.56
C THR A 128 -7.45 -0.02 -11.95
N VAL A 129 -7.21 -0.43 -10.70
CA VAL A 129 -8.10 -1.28 -9.90
C VAL A 129 -8.51 -0.56 -8.63
N GLY A 130 -9.80 -0.27 -8.48
CA GLY A 130 -10.39 0.19 -7.23
C GLY A 130 -11.07 -0.96 -6.48
N LEU A 131 -10.68 -1.21 -5.24
CA LEU A 131 -11.31 -2.15 -4.31
C LEU A 131 -12.04 -1.35 -3.22
N GLU A 132 -13.33 -1.11 -3.41
CA GLU A 132 -14.10 -0.17 -2.57
C GLU A 132 -15.22 -0.88 -1.81
N ASN A 133 -15.26 -0.77 -0.48
CA ASN A 133 -16.27 -1.41 0.38
C ASN A 133 -16.43 -2.92 0.05
N LEU A 134 -15.29 -3.57 -0.21
CA LEU A 134 -15.22 -4.92 -0.76
C LEU A 134 -14.99 -5.95 0.35
N PHE A 135 -15.78 -7.02 0.34
CA PHE A 135 -15.53 -8.22 1.14
C PHE A 135 -15.08 -9.37 0.24
N VAL A 136 -13.90 -9.91 0.48
CA VAL A 136 -13.44 -11.16 -0.17
C VAL A 136 -13.11 -12.18 0.90
N LYS A 137 -13.77 -13.34 0.89
CA LYS A 137 -13.49 -14.40 1.88
C LYS A 137 -12.20 -15.17 1.57
N GLY A 138 -11.96 -15.41 0.29
CA GLY A 138 -10.78 -16.12 -0.20
C GLY A 138 -9.58 -15.19 -0.40
N THR A 139 -8.67 -15.57 -1.28
CA THR A 139 -7.51 -14.74 -1.64
C THR A 139 -7.91 -13.67 -2.65
N THR A 140 -7.26 -12.50 -2.56
CA THR A 140 -7.30 -11.46 -3.58
C THR A 140 -5.94 -11.42 -4.27
N THR A 141 -5.93 -11.54 -5.60
CA THR A 141 -4.72 -11.44 -6.41
C THR A 141 -4.95 -10.45 -7.53
N ILE A 142 -4.07 -9.46 -7.64
CA ILE A 142 -4.05 -8.46 -8.71
C ILE A 142 -2.70 -8.57 -9.40
N ARG A 143 -2.70 -8.68 -10.72
CA ARG A 143 -1.48 -8.70 -11.52
C ARG A 143 -1.62 -7.79 -12.72
N ALA A 144 -0.62 -6.94 -12.92
CA ALA A 144 -0.46 -6.11 -14.09
C ALA A 144 0.93 -6.33 -14.70
N GLY A 145 1.04 -6.04 -15.99
CA GLY A 145 2.24 -6.18 -16.80
C GLY A 145 3.03 -4.89 -16.82
N ALA A 146 3.56 -4.52 -17.99
CA ALA A 146 4.24 -3.25 -18.16
C ALA A 146 3.23 -2.10 -18.34
N GLY A 147 3.48 -0.94 -17.74
CA GLY A 147 2.63 0.25 -17.80
C GLY A 147 2.50 0.92 -16.45
N ALA A 148 1.90 2.11 -16.41
CA ALA A 148 1.66 2.78 -15.13
C ALA A 148 0.39 2.22 -14.48
N ASP A 149 0.54 1.32 -13.51
CA ASP A 149 -0.59 0.64 -12.88
C ASP A 149 -0.95 1.19 -11.51
N THR A 150 -2.25 1.28 -11.22
CA THR A 150 -2.77 1.71 -9.91
C THR A 150 -3.65 0.64 -9.28
N VAL A 151 -3.36 0.29 -8.02
CA VAL A 151 -4.22 -0.51 -7.15
C VAL A 151 -4.60 0.32 -5.94
N ASP A 152 -5.89 0.60 -5.80
CA ASP A 152 -6.42 1.42 -4.74
C ASP A 152 -7.39 0.60 -3.86
N ILE A 153 -7.12 0.56 -2.55
CA ILE A 153 -7.87 -0.20 -1.56
C ILE A 153 -8.46 0.77 -0.54
N ASP A 154 -9.67 1.26 -0.80
CA ASP A 154 -10.29 2.28 0.05
C ASP A 154 -11.58 1.79 0.72
N THR A 155 -11.88 2.43 1.85
CA THR A 155 -13.18 2.40 2.52
C THR A 155 -13.83 3.77 2.40
N THR A 156 -14.76 3.89 1.46
CA THR A 156 -15.39 5.19 1.17
C THR A 156 -16.62 5.48 2.04
N LEU A 157 -17.27 4.47 2.65
CA LEU A 157 -18.58 4.63 3.32
C LEU A 157 -18.70 4.06 4.75
N GLY A 158 -17.59 3.98 5.48
CA GLY A 158 -17.58 3.50 6.88
C GLY A 158 -17.90 2.01 7.04
N GLN A 159 -17.99 1.27 5.92
CA GLN A 159 -17.98 -0.20 5.87
C GLN A 159 -16.59 -0.62 5.43
N PRO A 160 -15.73 -1.14 6.32
CA PRO A 160 -14.35 -1.44 5.96
C PRO A 160 -14.27 -2.43 4.80
N THR A 161 -13.45 -2.11 3.80
CA THR A 161 -12.94 -3.11 2.85
C THR A 161 -12.21 -4.18 3.65
N PHE A 162 -12.69 -5.42 3.55
CA PHE A 162 -12.20 -6.56 4.33
C PHE A 162 -11.85 -7.74 3.44
N LEU A 163 -10.54 -7.94 3.25
CA LEU A 163 -9.96 -8.98 2.43
C LEU A 163 -9.50 -10.10 3.36
N LYS A 164 -10.39 -11.08 3.59
CA LYS A 164 -10.26 -12.06 4.67
C LYS A 164 -9.10 -13.04 4.48
N GLY A 165 -8.71 -13.29 3.23
CA GLY A 165 -7.57 -14.14 2.88
C GLY A 165 -6.29 -13.32 2.68
N ASN A 166 -5.36 -13.90 1.91
CA ASN A 166 -4.14 -13.18 1.52
C ASN A 166 -4.46 -12.20 0.40
N VAL A 167 -3.72 -11.08 0.37
CA VAL A 167 -3.71 -10.10 -0.70
C VAL A 167 -2.34 -10.14 -1.38
N THR A 168 -2.34 -10.21 -2.70
CA THR A 168 -1.14 -10.10 -3.51
C THR A 168 -1.39 -9.11 -4.64
N ALA A 169 -0.56 -8.06 -4.70
CA ALA A 169 -0.46 -7.17 -5.84
C ALA A 169 0.93 -7.35 -6.47
N THR A 170 0.98 -7.65 -7.77
CA THR A 170 2.22 -7.76 -8.54
C THR A 170 2.08 -6.91 -9.78
N LEU A 171 2.76 -5.77 -9.80
CA LEU A 171 2.77 -4.80 -10.89
C LEU A 171 4.14 -4.90 -11.58
N GLY A 172 4.17 -4.82 -12.90
CA GLY A 172 5.40 -4.95 -13.68
C GLY A 172 6.13 -3.61 -13.80
N ASP A 173 6.96 -3.48 -14.84
CA ASP A 173 7.67 -2.24 -15.16
C ASP A 173 6.68 -1.08 -15.42
N GLY A 174 7.12 0.15 -15.22
CA GLY A 174 6.30 1.36 -15.25
C GLY A 174 6.06 1.94 -13.85
N THR A 175 5.68 3.22 -13.78
CA THR A 175 5.43 3.91 -12.51
C THR A 175 4.12 3.43 -11.90
N ASN A 176 4.20 2.63 -10.85
CA ASN A 176 3.04 2.03 -10.22
C ASN A 176 2.64 2.71 -8.91
N ALA A 177 1.38 2.54 -8.54
CA ALA A 177 0.85 2.98 -7.26
C ALA A 177 0.04 1.87 -6.58
N VAL A 178 0.36 1.57 -5.32
CA VAL A 178 -0.50 0.77 -4.43
C VAL A 178 -0.90 1.62 -3.24
N THR A 179 -2.14 2.08 -3.22
CA THR A 179 -2.69 2.92 -2.16
C THR A 179 -3.74 2.16 -1.36
N GLY A 180 -3.84 2.45 -0.07
CA GLY A 180 -4.95 1.98 0.72
C GLY A 180 -5.22 2.83 1.94
N SER A 181 -6.50 3.12 2.18
CA SER A 181 -6.97 3.92 3.30
C SER A 181 -8.04 3.15 4.05
N THR A 182 -7.80 2.88 5.34
CA THR A 182 -8.75 2.21 6.25
C THR A 182 -9.22 0.87 5.69
N PHE A 183 -8.39 -0.17 5.75
CA PHE A 183 -8.76 -1.50 5.25
C PHE A 183 -8.22 -2.62 6.14
N GLY A 184 -8.86 -3.78 6.09
CA GLY A 184 -8.48 -4.96 6.86
C GLY A 184 -8.11 -6.15 5.97
N VAL A 185 -6.99 -6.81 6.28
CA VAL A 185 -6.56 -8.05 5.65
C VAL A 185 -6.40 -9.15 6.69
N GLY A 186 -7.15 -10.25 6.53
CA GLY A 186 -7.09 -11.39 7.46
C GLY A 186 -5.92 -12.34 7.22
N GLY A 187 -5.24 -12.21 6.09
CA GLY A 187 -4.07 -12.99 5.68
C GLY A 187 -2.80 -12.15 5.60
N ASN A 188 -1.85 -12.63 4.79
CA ASN A 188 -0.65 -11.84 4.45
C ASN A 188 -0.99 -10.81 3.37
N VAL A 189 -0.26 -9.70 3.37
CA VAL A 189 -0.19 -8.75 2.26
C VAL A 189 1.18 -8.87 1.61
N SER A 190 1.20 -9.03 0.29
CA SER A 190 2.41 -9.02 -0.53
C SER A 190 2.23 -8.01 -1.66
N ILE A 191 3.11 -7.03 -1.75
CA ILE A 191 3.14 -6.03 -2.81
C ILE A 191 4.49 -6.14 -3.51
N THR A 192 4.47 -6.24 -4.83
CA THR A 192 5.68 -6.25 -5.67
C THR A 192 5.44 -5.35 -6.86
N THR A 193 6.39 -4.46 -7.15
CA THR A 193 6.33 -3.52 -8.28
C THR A 193 7.55 -3.69 -9.20
N GLY A 194 7.75 -2.77 -10.15
CA GLY A 194 8.68 -2.92 -11.28
C GLY A 194 10.06 -2.35 -11.01
N ALA A 195 10.75 -1.92 -12.07
CA ALA A 195 12.07 -1.26 -11.98
C ALA A 195 12.01 0.27 -12.16
N ASP A 196 10.80 0.82 -12.26
CA ASP A 196 10.56 2.26 -12.43
C ASP A 196 10.05 2.83 -11.10
N PRO A 197 10.12 4.16 -10.87
CA PRO A 197 9.70 4.76 -9.61
C PRO A 197 8.28 4.37 -9.20
N ASP A 198 8.11 3.75 -8.03
CA ASP A 198 6.82 3.30 -7.54
C ASP A 198 6.38 4.02 -6.25
N THR A 199 5.07 4.06 -6.00
CA THR A 199 4.49 4.61 -4.76
C THR A 199 3.65 3.56 -4.05
N ILE A 200 3.96 3.29 -2.78
CA ILE A 200 3.20 2.36 -1.93
C ILE A 200 2.79 3.09 -0.67
N GLN A 201 1.50 3.37 -0.51
CA GLN A 201 0.96 4.11 0.63
C GLN A 201 -0.14 3.33 1.33
N LEU A 202 0.11 2.90 2.57
CA LEU A 202 -0.86 2.19 3.39
C LEU A 202 -1.17 3.01 4.65
N THR A 203 -2.40 3.50 4.76
CA THR A 203 -2.85 4.30 5.90
C THR A 203 -4.00 3.59 6.61
N ASN A 204 -3.91 3.50 7.95
CA ASN A 204 -4.93 2.87 8.78
C ASN A 204 -5.25 1.43 8.33
N ALA A 205 -4.21 0.67 7.98
CA ALA A 205 -4.33 -0.72 7.56
C ALA A 205 -4.26 -1.66 8.78
N THR A 206 -5.14 -2.66 8.83
CA THR A 206 -5.04 -3.75 9.80
C THR A 206 -4.71 -5.06 9.07
N ILE A 207 -3.50 -5.57 9.26
CA ILE A 207 -3.01 -6.78 8.60
C ILE A 207 -2.77 -7.87 9.65
N ALA A 208 -3.60 -8.90 9.65
CA ALA A 208 -3.59 -9.94 10.68
C ALA A 208 -2.37 -10.89 10.61
N LYS A 209 -1.59 -10.84 9.52
CA LYS A 209 -0.36 -11.64 9.33
C LYS A 209 0.74 -10.75 8.76
N ASN A 210 1.61 -11.29 7.91
CA ASN A 210 2.81 -10.59 7.50
C ASN A 210 2.52 -9.55 6.41
N LEU A 211 3.30 -8.48 6.41
CA LEU A 211 3.39 -7.50 5.33
C LEU A 211 4.74 -7.68 4.62
N LEU A 212 4.71 -7.89 3.32
CA LEU A 212 5.89 -7.98 2.46
C LEU A 212 5.76 -6.98 1.33
N ILE A 213 6.71 -6.05 1.24
CA ILE A 213 6.81 -5.07 0.17
C ILE A 213 8.17 -5.29 -0.51
N ALA A 214 8.16 -5.43 -1.83
CA ALA A 214 9.33 -5.50 -2.69
C ALA A 214 9.16 -4.52 -3.84
N ALA A 215 9.66 -3.30 -3.71
CA ALA A 215 9.50 -2.28 -4.75
C ALA A 215 10.53 -2.39 -5.88
N ASN A 216 11.57 -3.23 -5.70
CA ASN A 216 12.70 -3.38 -6.62
C ASN A 216 13.31 -2.02 -7.02
N ASP A 217 13.91 -1.90 -8.20
CA ASP A 217 14.70 -0.74 -8.61
C ASP A 217 13.83 0.51 -8.84
N GLY A 218 14.48 1.67 -9.00
CA GLY A 218 13.85 2.95 -9.23
C GLY A 218 13.54 3.68 -7.93
N ASN A 219 13.43 5.01 -7.99
CA ASN A 219 13.22 5.82 -6.79
C ASN A 219 11.82 5.59 -6.18
N ASN A 220 11.72 4.73 -5.17
CA ASN A 220 10.44 4.34 -4.59
C ASN A 220 10.05 5.23 -3.40
N LEU A 221 8.76 5.49 -3.29
CA LEU A 221 8.16 6.13 -2.13
C LEU A 221 7.26 5.14 -1.39
N ILE A 222 7.68 4.72 -0.20
CA ILE A 222 6.93 3.79 0.64
C ILE A 222 6.51 4.51 1.92
N THR A 223 5.21 4.55 2.19
CA THR A 223 4.66 5.19 3.38
C THR A 223 3.66 4.27 4.07
N ILE A 224 3.86 3.99 5.37
CA ILE A 224 2.92 3.24 6.19
C ILE A 224 2.58 4.06 7.43
N THR A 225 1.32 4.46 7.56
CA THR A 225 0.87 5.28 8.68
C THR A 225 -0.34 4.69 9.39
N ASP A 226 -0.46 4.95 10.69
CA ASP A 226 -1.63 4.57 11.51
C ASP A 226 -1.99 3.07 11.43
N SER A 227 -1.03 2.19 11.14
CA SER A 227 -1.28 0.82 10.72
C SER A 227 -0.86 -0.21 11.77
N ASP A 228 -1.53 -1.36 11.78
CA ASP A 228 -1.26 -2.48 12.68
C ASP A 228 -0.99 -3.75 11.86
N VAL A 229 0.21 -4.31 12.01
CA VAL A 229 0.61 -5.60 11.42
C VAL A 229 0.89 -6.61 12.52
N ASP A 230 -0.09 -7.46 12.78
CA ASP A 230 -0.04 -8.53 13.79
C ASP A 230 0.94 -9.66 13.43
N GLY A 231 1.34 -9.75 12.17
CA GLY A 231 2.26 -10.77 11.67
C GLY A 231 3.64 -10.72 12.32
N ASN A 232 4.31 -11.87 12.31
CA ASN A 232 5.65 -11.99 12.88
C ASN A 232 6.72 -11.21 12.10
N ILE A 233 6.44 -10.82 10.86
CA ILE A 233 7.37 -10.17 9.94
C ILE A 233 6.65 -9.07 9.18
N THR A 234 7.21 -7.88 9.24
CA THR A 234 7.07 -6.83 8.24
C THR A 234 8.41 -6.71 7.54
N ARG A 235 8.44 -6.92 6.22
CA ARG A 235 9.64 -6.73 5.39
C ARG A 235 9.32 -5.72 4.31
N ILE A 236 10.14 -4.68 4.24
CA ILE A 236 10.17 -3.70 3.15
C ILE A 236 11.53 -3.85 2.51
N SER A 237 11.55 -4.06 1.20
CA SER A 237 12.78 -4.02 0.42
C SER A 237 12.59 -3.25 -0.86
N THR A 238 13.56 -2.40 -1.17
CA THR A 238 13.71 -1.70 -2.44
C THR A 238 15.01 -2.18 -3.10
N GLY A 239 15.33 -1.63 -4.27
CA GLY A 239 16.38 -2.11 -5.17
C GLY A 239 17.49 -1.09 -5.34
N ASP A 240 17.97 -0.93 -6.56
CA ASP A 240 18.89 0.18 -6.86
C ASP A 240 18.08 1.50 -6.98
N ASP A 241 18.77 2.65 -6.81
CA ASP A 241 18.28 4.04 -6.85
C ASP A 241 17.83 4.63 -5.50
N ASP A 242 17.67 5.97 -5.45
CA ASP A 242 17.38 6.68 -4.20
C ASP A 242 15.93 6.44 -3.73
N ASP A 243 15.75 5.73 -2.61
CA ASP A 243 14.44 5.40 -2.04
C ASP A 243 14.04 6.27 -0.85
N THR A 244 12.73 6.34 -0.57
CA THR A 244 12.18 6.99 0.63
C THR A 244 11.17 6.08 1.31
N ILE A 245 11.46 5.69 2.55
CA ILE A 245 10.64 4.79 3.37
C ILE A 245 10.25 5.52 4.66
N THR A 246 8.96 5.76 4.84
CA THR A 246 8.41 6.42 6.04
C THR A 246 7.43 5.51 6.75
N LEU A 247 7.65 5.25 8.03
CA LEU A 247 6.76 4.51 8.92
C LEU A 247 6.36 5.40 10.08
N ASP A 248 5.06 5.57 10.35
CA ASP A 248 4.57 6.50 11.37
C ASP A 248 3.37 5.91 12.10
N SER A 249 3.27 6.12 13.41
CA SER A 249 2.09 5.83 14.22
C SER A 249 1.58 4.39 14.04
N SER A 250 2.51 3.43 13.91
CA SER A 250 2.20 2.05 13.49
C SER A 250 2.79 1.01 14.45
N ASP A 251 2.10 -0.14 14.58
CA ASP A 251 2.57 -1.31 15.35
C ASP A 251 3.02 -2.43 14.41
N PHE A 252 4.20 -2.98 14.68
CA PHE A 252 4.77 -4.13 13.99
C PHE A 252 5.30 -5.15 15.00
N LYS A 253 5.52 -6.39 14.57
CA LYS A 253 6.34 -7.32 15.37
C LYS A 253 7.81 -7.16 15.01
N ARG A 254 8.32 -7.90 14.03
CA ARG A 254 9.71 -7.73 13.58
C ARG A 254 9.72 -6.96 12.29
N LEU A 255 10.37 -5.81 12.31
CA LEU A 255 10.49 -4.91 11.19
C LEU A 255 11.87 -5.08 10.54
N PHE A 256 11.86 -5.31 9.23
CA PHE A 256 13.04 -5.39 8.37
C PHE A 256 12.87 -4.39 7.24
N ILE A 257 13.82 -3.48 7.10
CA ILE A 257 13.91 -2.49 6.02
C ILE A 257 15.24 -2.71 5.31
N LEU A 258 15.21 -2.88 3.99
CA LEU A 258 16.38 -3.11 3.15
C LEU A 258 16.29 -2.18 1.93
N ALA A 259 16.98 -1.04 1.96
CA ALA A 259 16.78 0.04 1.00
C ALA A 259 17.60 -0.12 -0.31
N GLY A 260 18.72 -0.84 -0.29
CA GLY A 260 19.30 -1.40 -1.53
C GLY A 260 20.62 -0.73 -1.88
N ASP A 261 20.79 -0.14 -3.06
CA ASP A 261 21.95 0.72 -3.37
C ASP A 261 21.39 2.06 -3.85
N GLY A 262 21.81 3.19 -3.31
CA GLY A 262 21.18 4.49 -3.55
C GLY A 262 21.42 5.43 -2.38
N ASN A 263 21.03 6.70 -2.49
CA ASN A 263 21.00 7.59 -1.33
C ASN A 263 19.63 7.48 -0.67
N ASP A 264 19.50 6.57 0.29
CA ASP A 264 18.20 6.17 0.82
C ASP A 264 17.79 6.98 2.05
N GLY A 265 16.50 7.35 2.09
CA GLY A 265 15.86 7.95 3.26
C GLY A 265 14.99 6.94 4.00
N VAL A 266 15.31 6.61 5.24
CA VAL A 266 14.50 5.73 6.10
C VAL A 266 14.09 6.44 7.39
N ASP A 267 12.81 6.77 7.50
CA ASP A 267 12.21 7.37 8.69
C ASP A 267 11.32 6.37 9.43
N VAL A 268 11.69 6.02 10.65
CA VAL A 268 10.93 5.17 11.57
C VAL A 268 10.40 6.00 12.74
N GLY A 269 9.13 6.35 12.65
CA GLY A 269 8.44 7.25 13.56
C GLY A 269 8.74 8.71 13.28
N VAL A 270 7.83 9.58 13.72
CA VAL A 270 7.96 11.04 13.70
C VAL A 270 7.61 11.61 15.08
N ALA A 271 7.90 12.89 15.30
CA ALA A 271 7.59 13.54 16.56
C ALA A 271 6.08 13.46 16.90
N GLY A 272 5.73 12.77 17.97
CA GLY A 272 4.35 12.49 18.39
C GLY A 272 3.66 11.35 17.64
N GLY A 273 4.36 10.68 16.72
CA GLY A 273 3.89 9.61 15.84
C GLY A 273 4.86 8.42 15.82
N GLY A 274 5.12 7.86 16.99
CA GLY A 274 6.07 6.76 17.17
C GLY A 274 5.69 5.46 16.46
N VAL A 275 6.70 4.62 16.22
CA VAL A 275 6.50 3.22 15.82
C VAL A 275 6.76 2.30 17.01
N THR A 276 5.89 1.30 17.20
CA THR A 276 6.17 0.21 18.16
C THR A 276 6.56 -1.03 17.39
N ALA A 277 7.67 -1.67 17.79
CA ALA A 277 8.03 -2.98 17.28
C ALA A 277 8.70 -3.87 18.32
N VAL A 278 8.70 -5.17 18.07
CA VAL A 278 9.53 -6.10 18.84
C VAL A 278 11.01 -5.84 18.55
N SER A 279 11.37 -5.68 17.28
CA SER A 279 12.74 -5.37 16.85
C SER A 279 12.75 -4.62 15.51
N LEU A 280 13.72 -3.73 15.33
CA LEU A 280 14.00 -3.04 14.08
C LEU A 280 15.32 -3.53 13.48
N ASN A 281 15.34 -3.80 12.18
CA ASN A 281 16.56 -4.09 11.42
C ASN A 281 16.52 -3.24 10.13
N VAL A 282 17.41 -2.27 10.02
CA VAL A 282 17.58 -1.43 8.83
C VAL A 282 18.91 -1.74 8.17
N THR A 283 18.89 -1.86 6.85
CA THR A 283 20.08 -1.92 5.99
C THR A 283 19.84 -1.01 4.80
N THR A 284 20.69 -0.03 4.55
CA THR A 284 20.50 0.90 3.42
C THR A 284 21.41 0.57 2.25
N GLY A 285 22.65 0.15 2.47
CA GLY A 285 23.53 -0.46 1.46
C GLY A 285 24.63 0.48 1.00
N ALA A 286 24.83 0.66 -0.32
CA ALA A 286 25.82 1.62 -0.80
C ALA A 286 25.15 2.95 -1.20
N GLY A 287 25.75 4.08 -0.84
CA GLY A 287 25.26 5.44 -1.10
C GLY A 287 25.27 6.28 0.17
N ASP A 288 24.96 7.58 0.04
CA ASP A 288 24.94 8.50 1.19
C ASP A 288 23.55 8.45 1.86
N ASP A 289 23.40 7.59 2.87
CA ASP A 289 22.09 7.25 3.43
C ASP A 289 21.69 8.10 4.63
N VAL A 290 20.38 8.25 4.84
CA VAL A 290 19.80 8.95 5.99
C VAL A 290 18.78 8.06 6.70
N VAL A 291 19.07 7.72 7.95
CA VAL A 291 18.18 6.93 8.82
C VAL A 291 17.73 7.77 10.03
N GLY A 292 16.45 8.07 10.09
CA GLY A 292 15.77 8.70 11.22
C GLY A 292 14.99 7.70 12.06
N ILE A 293 15.14 7.71 13.38
CA ILE A 293 14.31 6.95 14.31
C ILE A 293 13.80 7.89 15.40
N THR A 294 12.49 8.11 15.47
CA THR A 294 11.87 9.10 16.37
C THR A 294 10.72 8.52 17.16
N ASP A 295 10.66 8.84 18.46
CA ASP A 295 9.56 8.52 19.39
C ASP A 295 9.12 7.04 19.37
N SER A 296 10.04 6.11 19.15
CA SER A 296 9.73 4.71 18.84
C SER A 296 10.20 3.71 19.92
N ASP A 297 9.48 2.60 20.06
CA ASP A 297 9.72 1.60 21.12
C ASP A 297 10.11 0.23 20.55
N PHE A 298 11.24 -0.33 21.02
CA PHE A 298 11.78 -1.62 20.61
C PHE A 298 12.16 -2.50 21.80
N THR A 299 11.54 -3.69 21.90
CA THR A 299 11.72 -4.57 23.08
C THR A 299 12.90 -5.53 23.00
N LEU A 300 13.32 -5.91 21.80
CA LEU A 300 14.47 -6.79 21.53
C LEU A 300 15.57 -6.02 20.79
N ALA A 301 16.72 -6.69 20.64
CA ALA A 301 17.88 -6.13 19.96
C ALA A 301 17.49 -5.65 18.55
N SER A 302 17.93 -4.44 18.25
CA SER A 302 17.71 -3.78 16.96
C SER A 302 19.04 -3.40 16.33
N SER A 303 19.04 -3.24 15.01
CA SER A 303 20.24 -2.89 14.25
C SER A 303 19.96 -1.90 13.13
N VAL A 304 20.93 -1.03 12.88
CA VAL A 304 21.04 -0.19 11.69
C VAL A 304 22.43 -0.44 11.10
N SER A 305 22.49 -0.77 9.82
CA SER A 305 23.72 -0.89 9.05
C SER A 305 23.56 0.01 7.84
N THR A 306 24.37 1.05 7.71
CA THR A 306 24.21 1.98 6.58
C THR A 306 24.98 1.48 5.38
N GLY A 307 26.31 1.39 5.43
CA GLY A 307 27.08 0.53 4.53
C GLY A 307 28.28 1.22 3.93
N ASP A 308 28.34 1.42 2.61
CA ASP A 308 29.43 2.17 1.97
C ASP A 308 28.88 3.54 1.57
N GLY A 309 29.46 4.64 2.07
CA GLY A 309 29.00 5.99 1.73
C GLY A 309 29.28 6.97 2.86
N ASP A 310 28.81 8.22 2.72
CA ASP A 310 28.79 9.20 3.82
C ASP A 310 27.39 9.19 4.48
N ASP A 311 27.23 8.45 5.57
CA ASP A 311 25.91 8.15 6.13
C ASP A 311 25.49 9.04 7.32
N GLN A 312 24.19 9.12 7.57
CA GLN A 312 23.63 9.78 8.74
C GLN A 312 22.59 8.91 9.44
N VAL A 313 22.81 8.65 10.74
CA VAL A 313 21.83 8.03 11.62
C VAL A 313 21.45 9.01 12.73
N THR A 314 20.16 9.31 12.86
CA THR A 314 19.61 10.15 13.94
C THR A 314 18.54 9.40 14.72
N VAL A 315 18.72 9.33 16.04
CA VAL A 315 17.79 8.67 16.96
C VAL A 315 17.34 9.67 18.02
N SER A 316 16.02 9.82 18.20
CA SER A 316 15.44 10.71 19.21
C SER A 316 14.16 10.13 19.84
N GLY A 317 13.93 10.44 21.13
CA GLY A 317 12.74 10.06 21.88
C GLY A 317 12.45 8.55 21.95
N SER A 318 13.42 7.69 21.66
CA SER A 318 13.18 6.28 21.37
C SER A 318 13.75 5.33 22.44
N ASP A 319 13.03 4.23 22.71
CA ASP A 319 13.37 3.23 23.72
C ASP A 319 13.86 1.92 23.08
N PHE A 320 15.15 1.59 23.27
CA PHE A 320 15.77 0.34 22.80
C PHE A 320 16.06 -0.61 23.96
N LEU A 321 15.03 -1.25 24.51
CA LEU A 321 15.15 -2.14 25.68
C LEU A 321 16.12 -3.31 25.46
N GLY A 322 16.14 -3.87 24.25
CA GLY A 322 17.09 -4.94 23.86
C GLY A 322 18.43 -4.42 23.33
N GLY A 323 18.59 -3.10 23.24
CA GLY A 323 19.75 -2.40 22.69
C GLY A 323 19.70 -2.15 21.18
N LEU A 324 20.42 -1.12 20.75
CA LEU A 324 20.67 -0.77 19.36
C LEU A 324 22.15 -1.03 19.02
N THR A 325 22.40 -1.70 17.89
CA THR A 325 23.71 -1.69 17.24
C THR A 325 23.63 -0.88 15.94
N ALA A 326 24.43 0.18 15.83
CA ALA A 326 24.57 0.96 14.62
C ALA A 326 25.98 0.75 14.06
N ASP A 327 26.08 0.40 12.78
CA ASP A 327 27.33 0.21 12.05
C ASP A 327 27.33 1.03 10.76
N GLY A 328 28.27 1.97 10.65
CA GLY A 328 28.46 2.83 9.48
C GLY A 328 29.16 2.14 8.32
N GLY A 329 29.66 0.91 8.51
CA GLY A 329 30.32 0.14 7.46
C GLY A 329 31.82 0.44 7.29
N ALA A 330 32.33 0.31 6.07
CA ALA A 330 33.78 0.20 5.81
C ALA A 330 34.48 1.52 5.48
N GLU A 331 33.75 2.49 4.94
CA GLU A 331 34.17 3.89 4.88
C GLU A 331 34.07 4.47 6.32
N THR A 332 34.94 5.40 6.70
CA THR A 332 35.05 5.86 8.11
C THR A 332 35.28 7.35 8.22
N THR A 333 35.01 8.09 7.15
CA THR A 333 35.23 9.53 7.12
C THR A 333 33.96 10.17 6.61
N ASN A 334 33.10 10.60 7.55
CA ASN A 334 31.89 11.43 7.43
C ASN A 334 30.57 10.75 7.89
N ASP A 335 30.59 9.48 8.28
CA ASP A 335 29.41 8.84 8.87
C ASP A 335 29.04 9.49 10.20
N THR A 336 27.84 10.05 10.32
CA THR A 336 27.39 10.74 11.54
C THR A 336 26.35 9.93 12.32
N PHE A 337 26.58 9.75 13.62
CA PHE A 337 25.57 9.22 14.55
C PHE A 337 25.14 10.28 15.57
N ASN A 338 23.85 10.63 15.55
CA ASN A 338 23.19 11.54 16.49
C ASN A 338 22.20 10.76 17.36
N GLY A 339 22.33 10.80 18.69
CA GLY A 339 21.36 10.15 19.58
C GLY A 339 21.92 9.64 20.91
N LEU A 340 23.23 9.77 21.15
CA LEU A 340 23.84 9.40 22.42
C LEU A 340 23.71 10.49 23.50
N ASP A 341 23.50 11.76 23.11
CA ASP A 341 23.29 12.83 24.09
C ASP A 341 21.94 12.63 24.80
N PRO A 342 21.89 12.69 26.15
CA PRO A 342 20.65 12.59 26.91
C PRO A 342 19.54 13.57 26.47
N THR A 343 19.84 14.69 25.83
CA THR A 343 18.84 15.64 25.30
C THR A 343 18.00 15.05 24.18
N PHE A 344 18.48 14.02 23.49
CA PHE A 344 17.68 13.27 22.52
C PHE A 344 16.63 12.40 23.22
N GLY A 345 16.73 12.15 24.52
CA GLY A 345 15.68 11.45 25.29
C GLY A 345 15.63 9.94 25.08
N ASN A 346 16.63 9.34 24.45
CA ASN A 346 16.66 7.90 24.17
C ASN A 346 16.95 7.06 25.42
N THR A 347 16.41 5.84 25.47
CA THR A 347 16.76 4.84 26.50
C THR A 347 17.23 3.52 25.88
N GLY A 348 17.95 2.71 26.67
CA GLY A 348 18.53 1.45 26.20
C GLY A 348 20.06 1.46 26.11
N LEU A 349 20.62 0.36 25.60
CA LEU A 349 22.07 0.24 25.36
C LEU A 349 22.37 0.48 23.88
N PHE A 350 23.38 1.31 23.61
CA PHE A 350 23.80 1.65 22.25
C PHE A 350 25.22 1.13 22.01
N THR A 351 25.40 0.42 20.90
CA THR A 351 26.71 0.06 20.36
C THR A 351 26.84 0.74 19.01
N VAL A 352 27.75 1.71 18.90
CA VAL A 352 27.97 2.49 17.69
C VAL A 352 29.37 2.18 17.17
N VAL A 353 29.45 1.78 15.90
CA VAL A 353 30.69 1.36 15.23
C VAL A 353 30.80 2.12 13.92
N ASN A 354 32.01 2.56 13.57
CA ASN A 354 32.28 3.26 12.31
C ASN A 354 31.42 4.52 12.07
N PHE A 355 31.15 5.30 13.14
CA PHE A 355 30.53 6.62 13.04
C PHE A 355 31.37 7.66 13.78
N GLU A 356 31.44 8.87 13.25
CA GLU A 356 31.67 10.07 14.02
C GLU A 356 30.44 10.40 14.88
N ILE A 357 30.66 10.47 16.19
CA ILE A 357 29.62 10.85 17.14
C ILE A 357 29.59 12.38 17.20
N VAL A 358 28.48 12.96 16.77
CA VAL A 358 28.20 14.39 16.94
C VAL A 358 27.40 14.55 18.24
N THR A 359 27.93 15.34 19.17
CA THR A 359 27.32 15.61 20.48
C THR A 359 26.35 16.77 20.41
#